data_AF-A0A839D363-F1
#
_entry.id   AF-A0A839D363-F1
#
_cell.length_a   1.000
_cell.length_b   1.000
_cell.length_c   1.000
_cell.angle_alpha   90.00
_cell.angle_beta   90.00
_cell.angle_gamma   90.00
#
_symmetry.space_group_name_H-M   'P 1'
#
loop_
_entity.id
_entity.type
_entity.pdbx_description
1 polymer ?
#
loop_
_entity_poly.entity_id
_entity_poly.type
_entity_poly.pdbx_seq_one_letter_code
_entity_poly.pdbx_strand_id
1 'polypeptide(L)'
;MDNRISAHATRLVANSIIAYNAIILNTIYEKMVAEKASPEIMEIFSRISPIAWTHIAFTGRYNFKKNDLNMNIESLVEILEKQLKKHFTKAD
;
A
#
# COMPACT_ATOMS: atom_id res chain seq x y z
N MET A 1 -9.87 19.51 25.00
CA MET A 1 -10.77 18.41 24.57
C MET A 1 -10.44 17.97 23.15
N ASP A 2 -10.02 18.90 22.28
CA ASP A 2 -9.72 18.70 20.85
C ASP A 2 -8.62 17.67 20.54
N ASN A 3 -7.63 17.51 21.42
CA ASN A 3 -6.55 16.55 21.21
C ASN A 3 -7.04 15.10 21.12
N ARG A 4 -8.13 14.75 21.82
CA ARG A 4 -8.69 13.38 21.77
C ARG A 4 -9.32 13.08 20.41
N ILE A 5 -10.11 14.03 19.89
CA ILE A 5 -10.77 13.88 18.59
C ILE A 5 -9.72 13.79 17.49
N SER A 6 -8.71 14.67 17.52
CA SER A 6 -7.59 14.61 16.57
C SER A 6 -6.85 13.27 16.65
N ALA A 7 -6.55 12.76 17.84
CA ALA A 7 -5.85 11.48 17.99
C ALA A 7 -6.68 10.29 17.48
N HIS A 8 -8.00 10.27 17.73
CA HIS A 8 -8.89 9.24 17.18
C HIS A 8 -9.00 9.33 15.66
N ALA A 9 -9.10 10.53 15.10
CA ALA A 9 -9.13 10.75 13.65
C ALA A 9 -7.82 10.29 12.99
N THR A 10 -6.66 10.66 13.55
CA THR A 10 -5.35 10.20 13.06
C THR A 10 -5.24 8.67 13.08
N ARG A 11 -5.70 8.03 14.15
CA ARG A 11 -5.70 6.56 14.24
C ARG A 11 -6.59 5.91 13.18
N LEU A 12 -7.77 6.49 12.94
CA LEU A 12 -8.67 6.00 11.89
C LEU A 12 -8.00 6.06 10.52
N VAL A 13 -7.42 7.21 10.15
CA VAL A 13 -6.75 7.37 8.85
C VAL A 13 -5.55 6.44 8.73
N ALA A 14 -4.75 6.29 9.78
CA ALA A 14 -3.62 5.34 9.80
C ALA A 14 -4.09 3.89 9.55
N ASN A 15 -5.16 3.47 10.24
CA ASN A 15 -5.74 2.14 10.04
C ASN A 15 -6.29 1.97 8.62
N SER A 16 -6.92 3.00 8.04
CA SER A 16 -7.38 2.98 6.65
C SER A 16 -6.22 2.80 5.66
N ILE A 17 -5.08 3.47 5.87
CA ILE A 17 -3.89 3.29 5.04
C ILE A 17 -3.33 1.88 5.18
N ILE A 18 -3.21 1.36 6.41
CA ILE A 18 -2.69 0.00 6.65
C ILE A 18 -3.59 -1.03 5.96
N ALA A 19 -4.90 -0.91 6.11
CA ALA A 19 -5.86 -1.78 5.44
C ALA A 19 -5.71 -1.70 3.92
N TYR A 20 -5.56 -0.49 3.37
CA TYR A 20 -5.36 -0.28 1.94
C TYR A 20 -4.07 -0.93 1.43
N ASN A 21 -2.95 -0.74 2.13
CA ASN A 21 -1.68 -1.39 1.81
C ASN A 21 -1.79 -2.92 1.86
N ALA A 22 -2.49 -3.46 2.87
CA ALA A 22 -2.70 -4.90 2.99
C ALA A 22 -3.52 -5.47 1.83
N ILE A 23 -4.60 -4.77 1.42
CA ILE A 23 -5.42 -5.19 0.28
C ILE A 23 -4.58 -5.25 -1.00
N ILE A 24 -3.82 -4.19 -1.29
CA ILE A 24 -2.93 -4.14 -2.46
C ILE A 24 -1.94 -5.30 -2.46
N LEU A 25 -1.23 -5.49 -1.34
CA LEU A 25 -0.22 -6.55 -1.23
C LEU A 25 -0.86 -7.94 -1.40
N ASN A 26 -2.04 -8.15 -0.81
CA ASN A 26 -2.76 -9.40 -0.95
C ASN A 26 -3.20 -9.65 -2.41
N THR A 27 -3.74 -8.63 -3.10
CA THR A 27 -4.14 -8.77 -4.51
C THR A 27 -2.94 -9.10 -5.41
N ILE A 28 -1.80 -8.45 -5.19
CA ILE A 28 -0.57 -8.77 -5.94
C ILE A 28 -0.11 -10.20 -5.62
N TYR A 29 -0.14 -10.60 -4.35
CA TYR A 29 0.22 -11.95 -3.93
C TYR A 29 -0.64 -13.02 -4.60
N GLU A 30 -1.97 -12.85 -4.61
CA GLU A 30 -2.90 -13.77 -5.28
C GLU A 30 -2.59 -13.93 -6.76
N LYS A 31 -2.28 -12.82 -7.46
CA LYS A 31 -1.85 -12.84 -8.87
C LYS A 31 -0.52 -13.56 -9.05
N MET A 32 0.47 -13.30 -8.20
CA MET A 32 1.77 -13.98 -8.26
C MET A 32 1.64 -15.50 -8.06
N VAL A 33 0.73 -15.94 -7.18
CA VAL A 33 0.43 -17.36 -6.99
C VAL A 33 -0.23 -17.95 -8.25
N ALA A 34 -1.19 -17.25 -8.84
CA ALA A 34 -1.85 -17.69 -10.08
C ALA A 34 -0.88 -17.80 -11.27
N GLU A 35 0.08 -16.86 -11.38
CA GLU A 35 1.08 -16.81 -12.44
C GLU A 35 2.30 -17.72 -12.20
N LYS A 36 2.36 -18.44 -11.06
CA LYS A 36 3.50 -19.29 -10.65
C LYS A 36 4.82 -18.52 -10.61
N ALA A 37 4.82 -17.37 -9.96
CA ALA A 37 6.03 -16.58 -9.71
C ALA A 37 7.11 -17.42 -9.00
N SER A 38 8.39 -17.06 -9.22
CA SER A 38 9.50 -17.80 -8.63
C SER A 38 9.48 -17.73 -7.08
N PRO A 39 9.91 -18.79 -6.38
CA PRO A 39 10.00 -18.78 -4.92
C PRO A 39 10.84 -17.64 -4.36
N GLU A 40 11.90 -17.24 -5.08
CA GLU A 40 12.78 -16.13 -4.70
C GLU A 40 12.05 -14.77 -4.73
N ILE A 41 11.26 -14.50 -5.78
CA ILE A 41 10.46 -13.27 -5.87
C ILE A 41 9.39 -13.28 -4.79
N MET A 42 8.77 -14.43 -4.51
CA MET A 42 7.78 -14.56 -3.45
C MET A 42 8.36 -14.29 -2.06
N GLU A 43 9.59 -14.77 -1.80
CA GLU A 43 10.29 -14.50 -0.54
C GLU A 43 10.59 -13.01 -0.38
N ILE A 44 11.11 -12.35 -1.42
CA ILE A 44 11.37 -10.90 -1.38
C ILE A 44 10.07 -10.13 -1.14
N PHE A 45 8.99 -10.50 -1.84
CA PHE A 45 7.69 -9.86 -1.70
C PHE A 45 7.13 -10.01 -0.27
N SER A 46 7.28 -11.19 0.35
CA SER A 46 6.82 -11.45 1.73
C SER A 46 7.43 -10.54 2.80
N ARG A 47 8.59 -9.94 2.51
CA ARG A 47 9.29 -9.02 3.43
C ARG A 47 8.69 -7.61 3.43
N ILE A 48 7.80 -7.30 2.48
CA ILE A 48 7.12 -6.01 2.40
C ILE A 48 6.01 -5.96 3.44
N SER A 49 6.14 -5.05 4.42
CA SER A 49 5.14 -4.88 5.47
C SER A 49 4.11 -3.80 5.10
N PRO A 50 2.80 -4.06 5.30
CA PRO A 50 1.74 -3.07 5.09
C PRO A 50 1.82 -1.87 6.06
N ILE A 51 2.58 -1.99 7.15
CA ILE A 51 2.74 -0.98 8.20
C ILE A 51 4.06 -0.19 8.03
N ALA A 52 5.04 -0.72 7.30
CA ALA A 52 6.42 -0.20 7.28
C ALA A 52 6.64 1.07 6.43
N TRP A 53 5.59 1.76 6.01
CA TRP A 53 5.77 2.99 5.23
C TRP A 53 6.07 4.15 6.17
N THR A 54 7.24 4.76 5.99
CA THR A 54 7.80 5.94 6.69
C THR A 54 6.85 7.16 6.74
N HIS A 55 5.67 7.08 6.12
CA HIS A 55 4.66 8.13 5.98
C HIS A 55 3.41 7.97 6.87
N ILE A 56 3.30 6.94 7.71
CA ILE A 56 2.15 6.80 8.64
C ILE A 56 2.27 7.77 9.85
N ALA A 57 3.38 8.48 9.99
CA ALA A 57 3.51 9.59 10.93
C ALA A 57 2.80 10.84 10.39
N PHE A 58 1.50 10.96 10.62
CA PHE A 58 0.70 12.16 10.32
C PHE A 58 1.11 13.32 11.24
N THR A 59 2.15 14.04 10.84
CA THR A 59 2.63 15.24 11.55
C THR A 59 2.17 16.47 10.79
N GLY A 60 1.18 17.18 11.35
CA GLY A 60 0.67 18.44 10.78
C GLY A 60 -0.82 18.43 10.48
N ARG A 61 -1.28 19.47 9.74
CA ARG A 61 -2.66 19.63 9.32
C ARG A 61 -2.82 19.19 7.87
N TYR A 62 -3.73 18.23 7.64
CA TYR A 62 -4.02 17.69 6.32
C TYR A 62 -5.43 18.07 5.90
N ASN A 63 -5.60 18.47 4.65
CA ASN A 63 -6.90 18.68 4.04
C ASN A 63 -7.13 17.62 2.97
N PHE A 64 -8.25 16.92 3.04
CA PHE A 64 -8.64 15.99 1.99
C PHE A 64 -8.99 16.77 0.72
N LYS A 65 -8.37 16.38 -0.40
CA LYS A 65 -8.78 16.91 -1.70
C LYS A 65 -10.18 16.38 -2.01
N LYS A 66 -11.10 17.28 -2.39
CA LYS A 66 -12.48 16.93 -2.78
C LYS A 66 -12.61 16.39 -4.21
N ASN A 67 -11.49 16.16 -4.90
CA ASN A 67 -11.56 15.56 -6.23
C ASN A 67 -11.90 14.08 -6.06
N ASP A 68 -12.92 13.62 -6.78
CA ASP A 68 -13.18 12.20 -6.98
C ASP A 68 -11.98 11.61 -7.72
N LEU A 69 -11.02 11.10 -6.95
CA LEU A 69 -10.05 10.17 -7.46
C LEU A 69 -10.82 8.88 -7.73
N ASN A 70 -11.35 8.75 -8.95
CA ASN A 70 -11.93 7.52 -9.50
C ASN A 70 -10.87 6.40 -9.70
N MET A 71 -9.78 6.43 -8.92
CA MET A 71 -8.74 5.43 -8.96
C MET A 71 -9.22 4.22 -8.15
N ASN A 72 -9.63 3.16 -8.83
CA ASN A 72 -9.98 1.91 -8.17
C ASN A 72 -8.70 1.18 -7.72
N ILE A 73 -8.87 0.15 -6.89
CA ILE A 73 -7.76 -0.66 -6.36
C ILE A 73 -7.02 -1.39 -7.49
N GLU A 74 -7.73 -1.90 -8.49
CA GLU A 74 -7.17 -2.58 -9.67
C GLU A 74 -6.16 -1.70 -10.42
N SER A 75 -6.52 -0.44 -10.69
CA SER A 75 -5.63 0.51 -11.38
C SER A 75 -4.35 0.78 -10.58
N LEU A 76 -4.42 0.78 -9.25
CA LEU A 76 -3.25 0.95 -8.41
C LEU A 76 -2.37 -0.30 -8.39
N VAL A 77 -2.98 -1.49 -8.35
CA VAL A 77 -2.29 -2.78 -8.46
C VAL A 77 -1.51 -2.84 -9.79
N GLU A 78 -2.12 -2.47 -10.91
CA GLU A 78 -1.45 -2.42 -12.21
C GLU A 78 -0.22 -1.49 -12.22
N ILE A 79 -0.34 -0.30 -11.62
CA ILE A 79 0.78 0.65 -11.51
C ILE A 79 1.92 0.04 -10.68
N LEU A 80 1.58 -0.59 -9.55
CA LEU A 80 2.57 -1.20 -8.66
C LEU A 80 3.24 -2.41 -9.30
N GLU A 81 2.50 -3.29 -9.98
CA GLU A 81 3.06 -4.40 -10.75
C GLU A 81 4.06 -3.89 -11.79
N LYS A 82 3.72 -2.82 -12.52
CA LYS A 82 4.64 -2.22 -13.50
C LYS A 82 5.92 -1.71 -12.86
N GLN A 83 5.85 -1.15 -11.66
CA GLN A 83 7.03 -0.68 -10.92
C GLN A 83 7.85 -1.85 -10.35
N LEU A 84 7.19 -2.86 -9.78
CA LEU A 84 7.82 -4.07 -9.25
C LEU A 84 8.56 -4.82 -10.36
N LYS A 85 7.91 -5.08 -11.50
CA LYS A 85 8.55 -5.73 -12.65
C LYS A 85 9.81 -5.00 -13.10
N LYS A 86 9.78 -3.66 -13.20
CA LYS A 86 10.98 -2.86 -13.54
C LYS A 86 12.12 -2.98 -12.53
N HIS A 87 11.80 -3.17 -11.25
CA HIS A 87 12.80 -3.31 -10.20
C HIS A 87 13.42 -4.71 -10.21
N PHE A 88 12.61 -5.74 -10.48
CA PHE A 88 13.07 -7.12 -10.59
C PHE A 88 13.81 -7.43 -11.90
N THR A 89 13.47 -6.79 -13.03
CA THR A 89 14.18 -6.98 -14.31
C THR A 89 15.49 -6.21 -14.44
N LYS A 90 15.89 -5.42 -13.43
CA LYS A 90 17.16 -4.67 -13.42
C LYS A 90 18.29 -5.40 -12.70
N ALA A 91 18.08 -6.67 -12.32
CA ALA A 91 19.04 -7.50 -11.60
C ALA A 91 19.86 -8.43 -12.52
N ASP A 92 19.85 -8.19 -13.84
CA ASP A 92 20.73 -8.84 -14.82
C ASP A 92 21.84 -7.88 -15.30
#